data_AF-A0A5Q7EIG7-F1
#
_entry.id   AF-A0A5Q7EIG7-F1
#
_cell.length_a   1.000
_cell.length_b   1.000
_cell.length_c   1.000
_cell.angle_alpha   90.00
_cell.angle_beta   90.00
_cell.angle_gamma   90.00
#
_symmetry.space_group_name_H-M   'P 1'
#
loop_
_entity.id
_entity.type
_entity.pdbx_description
1 polymer ?
#
loop_
_entity_poly.entity_id
_entity_poly.type
_entity_poly.pdbx_seq_one_letter_code
_entity_poly.pdbx_strand_id
1 'polypeptide(L)'
;SCLYTDQDNQPERVAYFGQMMKTARILINTPASQGGIGDLYNFKLAPSLTLGCGSWGGNSISENVGPKHLINKKTVAKRAENMLWHKLPKSIYFRRGSLPIALDEVITDGHKRALIVTDRFLFNNGYADQITSVLKAAGVETEVFFEVEADPTLSVV
;
A
#
# COMPACT_ATOMS: atom_id res chain seq x y z
N SER A 1 9.81 -1.58 -38.71
CA SER A 1 8.86 -2.06 -39.73
C SER A 1 8.05 -0.90 -40.28
N CYS A 2 7.52 -1.02 -41.50
CA CYS A 2 6.69 0.01 -42.14
C CYS A 2 5.39 -0.59 -42.67
N LEU A 3 4.27 0.12 -42.50
CA LEU A 3 2.97 -0.21 -43.05
C LEU A 3 2.45 0.95 -43.91
N TYR A 4 2.06 0.65 -45.15
CA TYR A 4 1.32 1.59 -46.00
C TYR A 4 -0.16 1.22 -45.96
N THR A 5 -1.00 2.12 -45.46
CA THR A 5 -2.44 1.90 -45.31
C THR A 5 -3.18 3.23 -45.18
N ASP A 6 -4.48 3.23 -45.43
CA ASP A 6 -5.35 4.35 -45.04
C ASP A 6 -5.40 4.41 -43.49
N GLN A 7 -4.58 5.28 -42.92
CA GLN A 7 -4.37 5.37 -41.47
C GLN A 7 -5.55 6.04 -40.75
N ASP A 8 -6.30 6.89 -41.46
CA ASP A 8 -7.36 7.70 -40.87
C ASP A 8 -8.68 6.91 -40.81
N ASN A 9 -8.94 6.07 -41.81
CA ASN A 9 -10.15 5.25 -41.86
C ASN A 9 -9.95 3.80 -41.39
N GLN A 10 -8.72 3.33 -41.18
CA GLN A 10 -8.43 1.94 -40.76
C GLN A 10 -7.48 1.85 -39.55
N PRO A 11 -7.82 2.48 -38.41
CA PRO A 11 -6.96 2.46 -37.22
C PRO A 11 -6.76 1.04 -36.65
N GLU A 12 -7.75 0.15 -36.78
CA GLU A 12 -7.65 -1.24 -36.32
C GLU A 12 -6.52 -2.00 -37.01
N ARG A 13 -6.29 -1.74 -38.30
CA ARG A 13 -5.22 -2.38 -39.06
C ARG A 13 -3.85 -1.92 -38.58
N VAL A 14 -3.70 -0.62 -38.28
CA VAL A 14 -2.48 -0.05 -37.69
C VAL A 14 -2.22 -0.67 -36.32
N ALA A 15 -3.26 -0.78 -35.48
CA ALA A 15 -3.15 -1.40 -34.16
C ALA A 15 -2.77 -2.88 -34.24
N TYR A 16 -3.40 -3.65 -35.12
CA TYR A 16 -3.10 -5.06 -35.34
C TYR A 16 -1.64 -5.26 -35.79
N PHE A 17 -1.19 -4.50 -36.79
CA PHE A 17 0.22 -4.53 -37.20
C PHE A 17 1.16 -4.13 -36.06
N GLY A 18 0.75 -3.12 -35.29
CA GLY A 18 1.40 -2.68 -34.05
C GLY A 18 1.70 -3.80 -33.07
N GLN A 19 0.69 -4.61 -32.79
CA GLN A 19 0.75 -5.70 -31.82
C GLN A 19 1.52 -6.92 -32.33
N MET A 20 1.40 -7.23 -33.63
CA MET A 20 2.00 -8.43 -34.22
C MET A 20 3.51 -8.27 -34.49
N MET A 21 3.97 -7.04 -34.75
CA MET A 21 5.36 -6.82 -35.14
C MET A 21 6.30 -6.74 -33.94
N LYS A 22 7.26 -7.66 -33.88
CA LYS A 22 8.35 -7.66 -32.89
C LYS A 22 9.44 -6.64 -33.27
N THR A 23 9.10 -5.36 -33.25
CA THR A 23 10.00 -4.24 -33.60
C THR A 23 9.78 -3.06 -32.66
N ALA A 24 10.83 -2.25 -32.45
CA ALA A 24 10.73 -1.05 -31.62
C ALA A 24 10.18 0.17 -32.38
N ARG A 25 10.22 0.16 -33.73
CA ARG A 25 9.81 1.28 -34.58
C ARG A 25 8.82 0.80 -35.63
N ILE A 26 7.62 1.36 -35.58
CA ILE A 26 6.55 1.10 -36.53
C ILE A 26 6.24 2.41 -37.22
N LEU A 27 6.48 2.43 -38.53
CA LEU A 27 6.32 3.60 -39.38
C LEU A 27 5.06 3.40 -40.22
N ILE A 28 4.25 4.44 -40.32
CA ILE A 28 3.03 4.44 -41.13
C ILE A 28 3.24 5.41 -42.28
N ASN A 29 2.95 4.97 -43.50
CA ASN A 29 2.96 5.81 -44.71
C ASN A 29 4.22 6.65 -44.94
N THR A 30 5.39 6.13 -44.54
CA THR A 30 6.68 6.84 -44.67
C THR A 30 7.79 5.89 -45.12
N PRO A 31 8.77 6.34 -45.92
CA PRO A 31 9.92 5.52 -46.30
C PRO A 31 10.66 5.00 -45.06
N ALA A 32 10.91 3.69 -44.98
CA ALA A 32 11.36 3.06 -43.75
C ALA A 32 12.71 3.60 -43.25
N SER A 33 13.67 3.84 -44.15
CA SER A 33 15.01 4.32 -43.79
C SER A 33 14.96 5.72 -43.19
N GLN A 34 14.26 6.64 -43.85
CA GLN A 34 14.18 8.04 -43.43
C GLN A 34 13.20 8.24 -42.27
N GLY A 35 12.06 7.54 -42.29
CA GLY A 35 11.10 7.58 -41.19
C GLY A 35 11.69 7.03 -39.89
N GLY A 36 12.58 6.03 -39.96
CA GLY A 36 13.23 5.43 -38.80
C GLY A 36 14.27 6.32 -38.14
N ILE A 37 14.96 7.16 -38.92
CA ILE A 37 15.92 8.15 -38.40
C ILE A 37 15.19 9.23 -37.58
N GLY A 38 13.93 9.52 -37.89
CA GLY A 38 13.12 10.53 -37.20
C GLY A 38 13.34 11.94 -37.74
N ASP A 39 12.49 12.87 -37.30
CA ASP A 39 12.46 14.31 -37.62
C ASP A 39 12.19 14.69 -39.09
N LEU A 40 12.53 13.84 -40.06
CA LEU A 40 12.30 14.12 -41.48
C LEU A 40 10.85 13.91 -41.92
N TYR A 41 10.23 12.82 -41.44
CA TYR A 41 8.86 12.43 -41.80
C TYR A 41 7.93 12.31 -40.59
N ASN A 42 8.48 12.36 -39.37
CA ASN A 42 7.70 12.28 -38.14
C ASN A 42 8.47 12.94 -36.98
N PHE A 43 7.75 13.63 -36.11
CA PHE A 43 8.30 14.25 -34.89
C PHE A 43 8.18 13.35 -33.66
N LYS A 44 7.72 12.10 -33.85
CA LYS A 44 7.55 11.13 -32.76
C LYS A 44 8.86 10.44 -32.38
N LEU A 45 9.77 10.32 -33.33
CA LEU A 45 11.11 9.75 -33.13
C LEU A 45 12.15 10.87 -33.12
N ALA A 46 13.04 10.84 -32.13
CA ALA A 46 14.17 11.76 -32.09
C ALA A 46 15.13 11.49 -33.26
N PRO A 47 15.70 12.53 -33.90
CA PRO A 47 16.65 12.36 -35.00
C PRO A 47 17.89 11.57 -34.54
N SER A 48 18.21 10.45 -35.20
CA SER A 48 19.42 9.67 -34.91
C SER A 48 19.83 8.74 -36.06
N LEU A 49 21.14 8.53 -36.21
CA LEU A 49 21.71 7.49 -37.07
C LEU A 49 22.07 6.21 -36.30
N THR A 50 21.79 6.17 -34.99
CA THR A 50 21.99 4.99 -34.16
C THR A 50 20.65 4.58 -33.54
N LEU A 51 20.14 3.44 -33.99
CA LEU A 51 18.78 3.00 -33.73
C LEU A 51 18.78 1.78 -32.81
N GLY A 52 18.40 1.96 -31.54
CA GLY A 52 18.32 0.84 -30.59
C GLY A 52 17.20 -0.12 -30.93
N CYS A 53 17.47 -1.43 -30.96
CA CYS A 53 16.49 -2.47 -31.33
C CYS A 53 15.80 -3.11 -30.11
N GLY A 54 16.05 -2.60 -28.90
CA GLY A 54 15.52 -3.14 -27.65
C GLY A 54 16.08 -4.52 -27.30
N SER A 55 15.53 -5.11 -26.24
CA SER A 55 15.95 -6.44 -25.75
C SER A 55 15.78 -7.54 -26.79
N TRP A 56 14.79 -7.41 -27.69
CA TRP A 56 14.57 -8.33 -28.81
C TRP A 56 15.72 -8.35 -29.82
N GLY A 57 16.48 -7.26 -29.93
CA GLY A 57 17.68 -7.15 -30.77
C GLY A 57 18.99 -7.16 -29.98
N GLY A 58 18.97 -7.54 -28.69
CA GLY A 58 20.17 -7.57 -27.84
C GLY A 58 20.71 -6.19 -27.44
N ASN A 59 19.92 -5.12 -27.56
CA ASN A 59 20.30 -3.78 -27.11
C ASN A 59 19.64 -3.42 -25.78
N SER A 60 20.30 -2.59 -24.98
CA SER A 60 19.76 -2.06 -23.71
C SER A 60 18.68 -0.99 -23.90
N ILE A 61 18.49 -0.50 -25.13
CA ILE A 61 17.55 0.58 -25.49
C ILE A 61 16.80 0.26 -26.77
N SER A 62 15.54 0.69 -26.86
CA SER A 62 14.67 0.59 -28.05
C SER A 62 14.49 1.92 -28.78
N GLU A 63 15.13 2.98 -28.29
CA GLU A 63 14.97 4.33 -28.79
C GLU A 63 16.03 4.72 -29.83
N ASN A 64 15.82 5.88 -30.45
CA ASN A 64 16.85 6.57 -31.23
C ASN A 64 17.86 7.20 -30.26
N VAL A 65 19.15 6.91 -30.44
CA VAL A 65 20.19 7.38 -29.51
C VAL A 65 20.34 8.88 -29.65
N GLY A 66 19.96 9.62 -28.60
CA GLY A 66 20.23 11.04 -28.43
C GLY A 66 21.13 11.38 -27.23
N PRO A 67 21.35 12.68 -26.95
CA PRO A 67 22.27 13.17 -25.93
C PRO A 67 22.07 12.59 -24.52
N LYS A 68 20.83 12.25 -24.13
CA LYS A 68 20.51 11.65 -22.82
C LYS A 68 21.27 10.34 -22.55
N HIS A 69 21.64 9.61 -23.59
CA HIS A 69 22.37 8.35 -23.47
C HIS A 69 23.88 8.54 -23.29
N LEU A 70 24.39 9.75 -23.51
CA LEU A 70 25.81 10.11 -23.40
C LEU A 70 26.13 10.86 -22.09
N ILE A 71 25.10 11.20 -21.31
CA ILE A 71 25.24 11.98 -20.08
C ILE A 71 25.14 11.05 -18.88
N ASN A 72 26.21 10.98 -18.10
CA ASN A 72 26.18 10.33 -16.80
C ASN A 72 25.51 11.24 -15.76
N LYS A 73 24.45 10.75 -15.11
CA LYS A 73 23.79 11.46 -14.01
C LYS A 73 24.23 10.85 -12.67
N LYS A 74 24.91 11.65 -11.84
CA LYS A 74 25.24 11.28 -10.46
C LYS A 74 24.12 11.71 -9.52
N THR A 75 23.55 10.77 -8.78
CA THR A 75 22.53 11.04 -7.76
C THR A 75 23.15 10.91 -6.38
N VAL A 76 23.06 11.96 -5.55
CA VAL A 76 23.46 11.93 -4.14
C VAL A 76 22.23 11.66 -3.29
N ALA A 77 22.12 10.45 -2.72
CA ALA A 77 21.03 10.07 -1.83
C ALA A 77 21.55 10.01 -0.38
N LYS A 78 20.84 10.65 0.56
CA LYS A 78 21.11 10.55 2.00
C LYS A 78 20.24 9.45 2.60
N ARG A 79 20.73 8.76 3.64
CA ARG A 79 19.92 7.84 4.44
C ARG A 79 18.78 8.65 5.09
N ALA A 80 17.55 8.23 4.85
CA ALA A 80 16.38 8.67 5.59
C ALA A 80 15.83 7.44 6.32
N GLU A 81 15.49 7.59 7.60
CA GLU A 81 14.79 6.54 8.33
C GLU A 81 13.30 6.59 7.97
N ASN A 82 12.70 5.42 7.79
CA ASN A 82 11.28 5.32 7.57
C ASN A 82 10.52 5.66 8.86
N MET A 83 9.34 6.26 8.72
CA MET A 83 8.51 6.66 9.86
C MET A 83 8.19 5.45 10.74
N LEU A 84 8.67 5.47 11.98
CA LEU A 84 8.22 4.58 13.05
C LEU A 84 7.02 5.23 13.76
N TRP A 85 6.16 4.41 14.37
CA TRP A 85 5.05 4.91 15.19
C TRP A 85 4.96 4.13 16.50
N HIS A 86 4.59 4.85 17.55
CA HIS A 86 4.29 4.29 18.86
C HIS A 86 2.79 4.50 19.13
N LYS A 87 2.01 3.41 19.06
CA LYS A 87 0.57 3.45 19.37
C LYS A 87 0.37 3.09 20.82
N LEU A 88 0.01 4.07 21.63
CA LEU A 88 -0.34 3.89 23.03
C LEU A 88 -1.86 3.94 23.22
N PRO A 89 -2.40 3.28 24.25
CA PRO A 89 -3.75 3.51 24.71
C PRO A 89 -3.99 4.99 25.03
N LYS A 90 -5.25 5.45 24.96
CA LYS A 90 -5.65 6.84 25.25
C LYS A 90 -5.25 7.28 26.66
N SER A 91 -5.37 6.38 27.64
CA SER A 91 -5.03 6.61 29.04
C SER A 91 -4.33 5.38 29.63
N ILE A 92 -3.28 5.58 30.42
CA ILE A 92 -2.56 4.52 31.16
C ILE A 92 -2.53 4.93 32.64
N TYR A 93 -3.35 4.28 33.47
CA TYR A 93 -3.37 4.48 34.91
C TYR A 93 -2.39 3.52 35.60
N PHE A 94 -1.61 4.02 36.56
CA PHE A 94 -0.62 3.22 37.30
C PHE A 94 -0.52 3.67 38.77
N ARG A 95 0.19 2.89 39.60
CA ARG A 95 0.30 2.94 41.08
C ARG A 95 -0.72 2.08 41.83
N ARG A 96 -0.36 1.67 43.05
CA ARG A 96 -1.26 0.93 43.96
C ARG A 96 -2.49 1.80 44.24
N GLY A 97 -3.68 1.21 44.08
CA GLY A 97 -4.95 1.92 44.27
C GLY A 97 -5.45 2.69 43.04
N SER A 98 -4.81 2.57 41.88
CA SER A 98 -5.27 3.23 40.65
C SER A 98 -6.57 2.67 40.07
N LEU A 99 -6.91 1.41 40.34
CA LEU A 99 -8.08 0.74 39.80
C LEU A 99 -9.41 1.48 40.07
N PRO A 100 -9.81 1.78 41.33
CA PRO A 100 -11.06 2.49 41.59
C PRO A 100 -11.07 3.90 40.98
N ILE A 101 -9.91 4.57 40.90
CA ILE A 101 -9.78 5.90 40.29
C ILE A 101 -10.02 5.82 38.77
N ALA A 102 -9.46 4.80 38.10
CA ALA A 102 -9.69 4.57 36.68
C ALA A 102 -11.14 4.18 36.38
N LEU A 103 -11.82 3.46 37.29
CA LEU A 103 -13.23 3.10 37.15
C LEU A 103 -14.17 4.30 37.34
N ASP A 104 -13.78 5.30 38.14
CA ASP A 104 -14.52 6.55 38.27
C ASP A 104 -14.59 7.32 36.94
N GLU A 105 -13.53 7.26 36.13
CA GLU A 105 -13.56 7.78 34.76
C GLU A 105 -14.58 7.06 33.88
N VAL A 106 -14.65 5.72 33.96
CA VAL A 106 -15.65 4.93 33.22
C VAL A 106 -17.09 5.32 33.63
N ILE A 107 -17.30 5.63 34.91
CA ILE A 107 -18.60 6.07 35.44
C ILE A 107 -18.94 7.48 34.92
N THR A 108 -17.99 8.40 34.99
CA THR A 108 -18.18 9.80 34.58
C THR A 108 -18.28 9.98 33.07
N ASP A 109 -17.66 9.10 32.28
CA ASP A 109 -17.85 8.98 30.83
C ASP A 109 -19.27 8.51 30.45
N GLY A 110 -20.08 8.09 31.43
CA GLY A 110 -21.51 7.81 31.26
C GLY A 110 -21.83 6.37 30.88
N HIS A 111 -20.89 5.44 31.02
CA HIS A 111 -21.15 4.02 30.78
C HIS A 111 -22.19 3.46 31.77
N LYS A 112 -23.20 2.75 31.25
CA LYS A 112 -24.32 2.20 32.05
C LYS A 112 -24.30 0.69 32.21
N ARG A 113 -23.51 0.00 31.39
CA ARG A 113 -23.38 -1.46 31.39
C ARG A 113 -21.92 -1.83 31.20
N ALA A 114 -21.41 -2.75 32.01
CA ALA A 114 -20.04 -3.24 31.93
C ALA A 114 -20.03 -4.77 31.89
N LEU A 115 -19.26 -5.33 30.97
CA LEU A 115 -18.96 -6.77 30.92
C LEU A 115 -17.52 -6.95 31.39
N ILE A 116 -17.33 -7.69 32.47
CA ILE A 116 -16.02 -8.05 32.99
C ILE A 116 -15.67 -9.43 32.43
N VAL A 117 -14.54 -9.51 31.73
CA VAL A 117 -14.02 -10.76 31.17
C VAL A 117 -12.80 -11.18 32.00
N THR A 118 -12.84 -12.36 32.59
CA THR A 118 -11.81 -12.86 33.51
C THR A 118 -11.70 -14.40 33.44
N ASP A 119 -10.74 -14.98 34.16
CA ASP A 119 -10.66 -16.42 34.39
C ASP A 119 -11.33 -16.85 35.72
N ARG A 120 -11.48 -18.18 35.91
CA ARG A 120 -12.05 -18.78 37.13
C ARG A 120 -11.23 -18.49 38.39
N PHE A 121 -9.91 -18.38 38.29
CA PHE A 121 -9.05 -18.19 39.46
C PHE A 121 -9.25 -16.79 40.04
N LEU A 122 -9.16 -15.77 39.21
CA LEU A 122 -9.37 -14.37 39.59
C LEU A 122 -10.79 -14.12 40.10
N PHE A 123 -11.78 -14.78 39.48
CA PHE A 123 -13.15 -14.74 39.96
C PHE A 123 -13.30 -15.37 41.36
N ASN A 124 -12.83 -16.60 41.55
CA ASN A 124 -12.95 -17.32 42.82
C ASN A 124 -12.17 -16.67 43.98
N ASN A 125 -11.12 -15.90 43.68
CA ASN A 125 -10.34 -15.15 44.67
C ASN A 125 -10.88 -13.72 44.90
N GLY A 126 -12.01 -13.33 44.30
CA GLY A 126 -12.67 -12.05 44.54
C GLY A 126 -12.02 -10.84 43.88
N TYR A 127 -11.14 -11.03 42.88
CA TYR A 127 -10.56 -9.90 42.14
C TYR A 127 -11.60 -9.19 41.27
N ALA A 128 -12.54 -9.94 40.68
CA ALA A 128 -13.65 -9.37 39.92
C ALA A 128 -14.57 -8.50 40.80
N ASP A 129 -14.71 -8.85 42.09
CA ASP A 129 -15.54 -8.11 43.04
C ASP A 129 -15.01 -6.70 43.30
N GLN A 130 -13.69 -6.50 43.21
CA GLN A 130 -13.08 -5.17 43.34
C GLN A 130 -13.54 -4.21 42.25
N ILE A 131 -13.88 -4.73 41.07
CA ILE A 131 -14.37 -3.94 39.93
C ILE A 131 -15.88 -3.77 40.04
N THR A 132 -16.61 -4.89 40.20
CA THR A 132 -18.07 -4.88 40.18
C THR A 132 -18.67 -4.11 41.36
N SER A 133 -18.05 -4.14 42.54
CA SER A 133 -18.51 -3.36 43.70
C SER A 133 -18.52 -1.86 43.43
N VAL A 134 -17.46 -1.33 42.82
CA VAL A 134 -17.34 0.09 42.46
C VAL A 134 -18.36 0.48 41.40
N LEU A 135 -18.48 -0.34 40.34
CA LEU A 135 -19.41 -0.07 39.24
C LEU A 135 -20.88 -0.16 39.68
N LYS A 136 -21.25 -1.18 40.47
CA LYS A 136 -22.60 -1.35 41.01
C LYS A 136 -22.98 -0.23 41.97
N ALA A 137 -22.03 0.25 42.80
CA ALA A 137 -22.27 1.39 43.69
C ALA A 137 -22.63 2.67 42.93
N ALA A 138 -22.13 2.82 41.70
CA ALA A 138 -22.45 3.92 40.80
C ALA A 138 -23.69 3.66 39.91
N GLY A 139 -24.39 2.53 40.09
CA GLY A 139 -25.58 2.17 39.31
C GLY A 139 -25.28 1.67 37.90
N VAL A 140 -24.07 1.15 37.64
CA VAL A 140 -23.72 0.49 36.39
C VAL A 140 -24.11 -0.99 36.48
N GLU A 141 -24.87 -1.48 35.51
CA GLU A 141 -25.20 -2.91 35.39
C GLU A 141 -23.94 -3.69 35.01
N THR A 142 -23.57 -4.71 35.78
CA THR A 142 -22.35 -5.48 35.55
C THR A 142 -22.64 -6.96 35.35
N GLU A 143 -22.08 -7.55 34.30
CA GLU A 143 -22.06 -9.00 34.07
C GLU A 143 -20.61 -9.50 34.09
N VAL A 144 -20.38 -10.72 34.57
CA VAL A 144 -19.02 -11.30 34.66
C VAL A 144 -18.95 -12.61 33.90
N PHE A 145 -18.13 -12.65 32.86
CA PHE A 145 -17.78 -13.87 32.14
C PHE A 145 -16.42 -14.38 32.63
N PHE A 146 -16.41 -15.54 33.27
CA PHE A 146 -15.23 -16.09 33.96
C PHE A 146 -14.69 -17.41 33.36
N GLU A 147 -15.14 -17.78 32.16
CA GLU A 147 -14.77 -19.06 31.51
C GLU A 147 -13.52 -18.95 30.61
N VAL A 148 -12.74 -17.87 30.73
CA VAL A 148 -11.49 -17.71 29.97
C VAL A 148 -10.45 -18.71 30.48
N GLU A 149 -9.96 -19.54 29.57
CA GLU A 149 -8.87 -20.49 29.81
C GLU A 149 -7.51 -19.87 29.47
N ALA A 150 -6.41 -20.51 29.89
CA ALA A 150 -5.05 -20.02 29.68
C ALA A 150 -4.70 -19.79 28.20
N ASP A 151 -5.19 -20.68 27.33
CA ASP A 151 -5.14 -20.52 25.88
C ASP A 151 -6.56 -20.21 25.39
N PRO A 152 -6.82 -18.99 24.85
CA PRO A 152 -8.15 -18.62 24.37
C PRO A 152 -8.58 -19.54 23.22
N THR A 153 -9.66 -20.31 23.42
CA THR A 153 -10.23 -21.18 22.39
C THR A 153 -11.35 -20.48 21.61
N LEU A 154 -11.54 -20.84 20.34
CA LEU A 154 -12.61 -20.31 19.49
C LEU A 154 -14.02 -20.55 20.03
N SER A 155 -14.21 -21.53 20.93
CA SER A 155 -15.49 -21.79 21.59
C SER A 155 -15.80 -20.80 22.71
N VAL A 156 -14.79 -20.12 23.25
CA VAL A 156 -14.89 -19.21 24.40
C VAL A 156 -14.89 -17.73 23.97
N VAL A 157 -14.38 -17.42 22.77
CA VAL A 157 -14.33 -16.08 22.14
C VAL A 157 -15.61 -15.80 21.35
#